data_AF-A0A524HH68-F1
#
_entry.id   AF-A0A524HH68-F1
#
_cell.length_a   1.000
_cell.length_b   1.000
_cell.length_c   1.000
_cell.angle_alpha   90.00
_cell.angle_beta   90.00
_cell.angle_gamma   90.00
#
_symmetry.space_group_name_H-M   'P 1'
#
loop_
_entity.id
_entity.type
_entity.pdbx_description
1 polymer ?
#
loop_
_entity_poly.entity_id
_entity_poly.type
_entity_poly.pdbx_seq_one_letter_code
_entity_poly.pdbx_strand_id
1 'polypeptide(L)' 'SRPWSKKTTKRKFKPNLQPVTVFEDGKKIRKVLCTRCIRTLTKV' A
#
# COMPACT_ATOMS: atom_id res chain seq x y z
N SER A 1 -2.98 16.86 9.24
CA SER A 1 -3.79 18.09 9.17
C SER A 1 -4.42 18.34 10.53
N ARG A 2 -4.14 19.49 11.14
CA ARG A 2 -4.72 19.89 12.43
C ARG A 2 -5.56 21.15 12.19
N PRO A 3 -6.84 21.18 12.60
CA PRO A 3 -7.66 22.37 12.41
C PRO A 3 -7.26 23.50 13.36
N TRP A 4 -7.55 24.74 12.96
CA TRP A 4 -7.30 25.97 13.74
C TRP A 4 -7.86 25.87 15.16
N SER A 5 -9.04 25.25 15.32
CA SER A 5 -9.70 25.04 16.62
C SER A 5 -9.02 24.03 17.54
N LYS A 6 -7.89 23.42 17.11
CA LYS A 6 -7.16 22.35 17.82
C LYS A 6 -7.98 21.09 18.14
N LYS A 7 -9.24 21.01 17.70
CA LYS A 7 -10.10 19.82 17.84
C LYS A 7 -9.75 18.79 16.78
N THR A 8 -8.96 17.79 17.14
CA THR A 8 -8.54 16.71 16.23
C THR A 8 -9.47 15.50 16.33
N THR A 9 -10.01 15.05 15.20
CA THR A 9 -10.67 13.75 15.08
C THR A 9 -9.65 12.65 14.74
N LYS A 10 -9.85 11.43 15.26
CA LYS A 10 -8.99 10.28 14.93
C LYS A 10 -9.17 9.90 13.46
N ARG A 11 -8.10 9.98 12.66
CA ARG A 11 -8.07 9.48 11.27
C ARG A 11 -7.13 8.28 11.17
N LYS A 12 -7.50 7.30 10.34
CA LYS A 12 -6.61 6.23 9.90
C LYS A 12 -5.98 6.59 8.55
N PHE A 13 -4.66 6.52 8.44
CA PHE A 13 -3.95 6.65 7.17
C PHE A 13 -3.77 5.26 6.57
N LYS A 14 -4.57 4.95 5.55
CA LYS A 14 -4.47 3.66 4.87
C LYS A 14 -3.42 3.76 3.76
N PRO A 15 -2.52 2.77 3.62
CA PRO A 15 -1.63 2.69 2.47
C PRO A 15 -2.42 2.44 1.18
N ASN A 16 -1.84 2.79 0.04
CA ASN A 16 -2.40 2.50 -1.27
C ASN A 16 -2.14 1.03 -1.62
N LEU A 17 -3.03 0.16 -1.12
CA LEU A 17 -3.01 -1.29 -1.32
C LEU A 17 -3.74 -1.65 -2.61
N GLN A 18 -3.10 -2.45 -3.46
CA GLN A 18 -3.62 -2.88 -4.75
C GLN A 18 -3.50 -4.40 -4.88
N PRO A 19 -4.53 -5.10 -5.39
CA PRO A 19 -4.43 -6.52 -5.71
C PRO A 19 -3.59 -6.70 -6.97
N VAL A 20 -2.49 -7.44 -6.85
CA VAL A 20 -1.55 -7.72 -7.94
C VAL A 20 -1.17 -9.20 -7.98
N THR A 21 -0.86 -9.68 -9.18
CA THR A 21 -0.36 -11.04 -9.37
C THR A 21 1.16 -11.01 -9.36
N VAL A 22 1.77 -11.75 -8.44
CA VAL A 22 3.22 -11.86 -8.30
C VAL A 22 3.63 -13.31 -8.53
N PHE A 23 4.79 -13.51 -9.14
CA PHE A 23 5.41 -14.81 -9.21
C PHE A 23 6.22 -15.03 -7.95
N GLU A 24 5.83 -16.03 -7.17
CA GLU A 24 6.55 -16.45 -5.98
C GLU A 24 6.75 -17.96 -6.11
N ASP A 25 8.00 -18.43 -5.95
CA ASP A 25 8.37 -19.85 -6.06
C ASP A 25 7.87 -20.53 -7.35
N GLY A 26 7.93 -19.80 -8.47
CA GLY A 26 7.51 -20.30 -9.79
C GLY A 26 5.99 -20.34 -10.02
N LYS A 27 5.17 -19.95 -9.04
CA LYS A 27 3.70 -19.92 -9.14
C LYS A 27 3.18 -18.49 -9.21
N LYS A 28 2.16 -18.26 -10.04
CA LYS A 28 1.44 -16.97 -10.09
C LYS A 28 0.42 -16.91 -8.96
N ILE A 29 0.63 -16.00 -7.99
CA ILE A 29 -0.25 -15.83 -6.84
C ILE A 29 -0.77 -14.40 -6.80
N ARG A 30 -2.06 -14.24 -6.50
CA ARG A 30 -2.69 -12.94 -6.29
C ARG A 30 -2.47 -12.49 -4.84
N LYS A 31 -1.77 -11.37 -4.65
CA LYS A 31 -1.51 -10.77 -3.33
C LYS A 31 -1.96 -9.31 -3.31
N VAL A 32 -2.20 -8.77 -2.11
CA VAL A 32 -2.47 -7.34 -1.92
C VAL A 32 -1.17 -6.67 -1.52
N LEU A 33 -0.64 -5.80 -2.38
CA LEU A 33 0.63 -5.12 -2.17
C LEU A 33 0.49 -3.61 -2.26
N CYS A 34 1.42 -2.91 -1.62
CA CYS A 34 1.47 -1.46 -1.67
C CYS A 34 2.07 -0.98 -3.01
N THR A 35 1.65 0.18 -3.53
CA THR A 35 2.19 0.72 -4.78
C THR A 35 3.70 0.99 -4.75
N ARG A 36 4.25 1.34 -3.59
CA ARG A 36 5.72 1.48 -3.39
C ARG A 36 6.44 0.13 -3.47
N CYS A 37 5.81 -0.93 -2.97
CA CYS A 37 6.30 -2.30 -2.98
C CYS A 37 6.28 -2.87 -4.43
N ILE A 38 5.25 -2.54 -5.20
CA ILE A 38 5.16 -2.91 -6.62
C ILE A 38 6.30 -2.25 -7.42
N ARG A 39 6.60 -0.97 -7.15
CA ARG A 39 7.73 -0.27 -7.79
C ARG A 39 9.09 -0.87 -7.47
N THR A 40 9.29 -1.47 -6.30
CA THR A 40 10.55 -2.15 -5.96
C THR A 40 10.67 -3.50 -6.65
N LEU A 41 9.56 -4.21 -6.88
CA LEU A 41 9.58 -5.49 -7.60
C LEU A 41 10.06 -5.34 -9.06
N THR A 42 9.83 -4.18 -9.68
CA THR A 42 10.29 -3.89 -11.05
C THR A 42 11.73 -3.38 -11.12
N LYS A 43 12.31 -2.99 -9.98
CA LYS A 43 13.65 -2.43 -9.93
C LYS A 43 14.63 -3.57 -9.64
N VAL A 44 15.07 -4.24 -10.71
CA VAL A 44 16.17 -5.20 -10.69
C VAL A 44 17.48 -4.44 -10.50
#